data_AF-A0A843J1F4-F1
#
_entry.id   AF-A0A843J1F4-F1
#
_cell.length_a   1.000
_cell.length_b   1.000
_cell.length_c   1.000
_cell.angle_alpha   90.00
_cell.angle_beta   90.00
_cell.angle_gamma   90.00
#
_symmetry.space_group_name_H-M   'P 1'
#
loop_
_entity.id
_entity.type
_entity.pdbx_description
1 polymer ?
#
loop_
_entity_poly.entity_id
_entity_poly.type
_entity_poly.pdbx_seq_one_letter_code
_entity_poly.pdbx_strand_id
1 'polypeptide(L)'
;MRKNTEAVSPVVGVMLMLVVTIIIAAVVSAFAGGLASNQQKAPTGTFECKIANTGSWGTSYFDLNVLAVSEPIPTKDVKLTTSWKASDGTTGGSEITGPAKGEPNTLYGTTAPYHAPLGFGPEIEGWKSSGSSFPVNQYYGNYSMLAGTRLHNTPTGYSSSYGGYGVTLDKRYEYIDGTGYTCSTDVDAVQAILGENWYHLKVGDTVNVKLTHVPTGVVIFEKDVPVEG
;
A
#
# COMPACT_ATOMS: atom_id res chain seq x y z
N MET A 1 31.68 70.72 0.57
CA MET A 1 30.87 69.51 0.34
C MET A 1 29.57 69.65 1.13
N ARG A 2 28.45 70.01 0.49
CA ARG A 2 27.11 70.05 1.12
C ARG A 2 26.47 68.68 0.96
N LYS A 3 26.15 68.00 2.08
CA LYS A 3 25.33 66.78 2.06
C LYS A 3 23.86 67.22 2.07
N ASN A 4 23.14 66.96 0.99
CA ASN A 4 21.69 67.08 0.96
C ASN A 4 21.11 65.88 1.70
N THR A 5 20.61 66.08 2.93
CA THR A 5 19.67 65.14 3.54
C THR A 5 18.29 65.47 2.99
N GLU A 6 17.85 64.72 1.98
CA GLU A 6 16.48 64.80 1.48
C GLU A 6 15.52 64.39 2.61
N ALA A 7 14.73 65.35 3.09
CA ALA A 7 13.66 65.10 4.05
C ALA A 7 12.47 64.53 3.29
N VAL A 8 12.16 63.25 3.52
CA VAL A 8 10.95 62.62 3.01
C VAL A 8 9.76 63.22 3.75
N SER A 9 8.73 63.67 3.03
CA SER A 9 7.51 64.24 3.62
C SER A 9 6.80 63.22 4.52
N PRO A 10 6.32 63.59 5.73
CA PRO A 10 5.56 62.70 6.61
C PRO A 10 4.38 62.01 5.94
N VAL A 11 3.74 62.68 4.97
CA VAL A 11 2.60 62.15 4.22
C VAL A 11 3.02 61.00 3.31
N VAL A 12 4.18 61.12 2.66
CA VAL A 12 4.71 60.08 1.76
C VAL A 12 5.12 58.85 2.54
N GLY A 13 5.70 59.01 3.74
CA GLY A 13 6.04 57.90 4.63
C GLY A 13 4.81 57.07 5.04
N VAL A 14 3.71 57.74 5.40
CA VAL A 14 2.46 57.06 5.78
C VAL A 14 1.79 56.40 4.58
N MET A 15 1.71 57.09 3.43
CA MET A 15 1.13 56.49 2.23
C MET A 15 1.92 55.26 1.76
N LEU A 16 3.25 55.30 1.83
CA LEU A 16 4.10 54.16 1.47
C LEU A 16 3.86 52.97 2.42
N MET A 17 3.78 53.22 3.73
CA MET A 17 3.54 52.17 4.72
C MET A 17 2.19 51.47 4.52
N LEU A 18 1.14 52.24 4.18
CA LEU A 18 -0.20 51.70 3.91
C LEU A 18 -0.23 50.82 2.66
N VAL A 19 0.40 51.27 1.57
CA VAL A 19 0.45 50.47 0.33
C VAL A 19 1.20 49.17 0.57
N VAL A 20 2.36 49.22 1.22
CA VAL A 20 3.16 48.02 1.50
C VAL A 20 2.39 47.04 2.40
N THR A 21 1.73 47.53 3.44
CA THR A 21 0.93 46.67 4.34
C THR A 21 -0.27 46.04 3.63
N ILE A 22 -0.97 46.78 2.78
CA ILE A 22 -2.09 46.24 2.00
C ILE A 22 -1.60 45.16 1.01
N ILE A 23 -0.48 45.40 0.32
CA ILE A 23 0.11 44.41 -0.60
C ILE A 23 0.51 43.14 0.16
N ILE A 24 1.23 43.28 1.28
CA ILE A 24 1.64 42.12 2.08
C ILE A 24 0.42 41.37 2.62
N ALA A 25 -0.59 42.08 3.14
CA ALA A 25 -1.82 41.46 3.62
C ALA A 25 -2.55 40.69 2.51
N ALA A 26 -2.62 41.24 1.30
CA ALA A 26 -3.23 40.58 0.14
C ALA A 26 -2.43 39.34 -0.28
N VAL A 27 -1.09 39.41 -0.31
CA VAL A 27 -0.23 38.26 -0.64
C VAL A 27 -0.35 37.17 0.42
N VAL A 28 -0.31 37.53 1.71
CA VAL A 28 -0.46 36.59 2.82
C VAL A 28 -1.86 35.97 2.82
N SER A 29 -2.91 36.74 2.49
CA SER A 29 -4.29 36.24 2.40
C SER A 29 -4.51 35.34 1.18
N ALA A 30 -3.91 35.66 0.04
CA ALA A 30 -3.95 34.82 -1.15
C ALA A 30 -3.16 33.52 -0.93
N PHE A 31 -2.03 33.60 -0.23
CA PHE A 31 -1.23 32.43 0.14
C PHE A 31 -1.97 31.54 1.14
N ALA A 32 -2.54 32.12 2.21
CA ALA A 32 -3.35 31.40 3.18
C ALA A 32 -4.64 30.82 2.57
N GLY A 33 -5.31 31.59 1.72
CA GLY A 33 -6.53 31.19 1.03
C GLY A 33 -6.30 30.11 -0.03
N GLY A 34 -5.18 30.18 -0.77
CA GLY A 34 -4.78 29.15 -1.74
C GLY A 34 -4.27 27.85 -1.10
N LEU A 35 -3.76 27.91 0.14
CA LEU A 35 -3.42 26.73 0.93
C LEU A 35 -4.65 26.10 1.61
N ALA A 36 -5.64 26.91 2.00
CA ALA A 36 -6.86 26.43 2.64
C ALA A 36 -7.85 25.77 1.67
N SER A 37 -7.82 26.10 0.38
CA SER A 37 -8.81 25.63 -0.60
C SER A 37 -8.51 24.26 -1.24
N ASN A 38 -7.29 23.72 -1.07
CA ASN A 38 -6.86 22.48 -1.75
C ASN A 38 -6.68 21.27 -0.83
N GLN A 39 -7.15 21.31 0.43
CA GLN A 39 -7.15 20.11 1.27
C GLN A 39 -8.31 19.18 0.86
N GLN A 40 -8.03 18.30 -0.10
CA GLN A 40 -8.91 17.15 -0.35
C GLN A 40 -9.06 16.37 0.95
N LYS A 41 -10.31 16.18 1.40
CA LYS A 41 -10.59 15.36 2.58
C LYS A 41 -10.20 13.92 2.28
N ALA A 42 -9.39 13.31 3.15
CA ALA A 42 -9.04 11.91 3.02
C ALA A 42 -10.26 11.02 3.38
N PRO A 43 -10.48 9.91 2.65
CA PRO A 43 -11.50 8.95 3.03
C PRO A 43 -11.12 8.29 4.35
N THR A 44 -12.12 7.78 5.07
CA THR A 44 -11.90 7.01 6.30
C THR A 44 -12.50 5.62 6.16
N GLY A 45 -11.97 4.65 6.91
CA GLY A 45 -12.48 3.29 6.90
C GLY A 45 -12.08 2.51 8.14
N THR A 46 -12.77 1.38 8.33
CA THR A 46 -12.43 0.37 9.32
C THR A 46 -12.02 -0.89 8.58
N PHE A 47 -10.86 -1.42 8.94
CA PHE A 47 -10.27 -2.57 8.28
C PHE A 47 -9.89 -3.62 9.31
N GLU A 48 -10.01 -4.88 8.93
CA GLU A 48 -9.50 -6.02 9.68
C GLU A 48 -8.40 -6.69 8.84
N CYS A 49 -7.17 -6.66 9.33
CA CYS A 49 -6.05 -7.35 8.70
C CYS A 49 -5.71 -8.62 9.48
N LYS A 50 -5.49 -9.72 8.76
CA LYS A 50 -5.04 -11.00 9.29
C LYS A 50 -3.90 -11.53 8.43
N ILE A 51 -2.88 -12.04 9.08
CA ILE A 51 -1.70 -12.62 8.43
C ILE A 51 -1.48 -13.97 9.09
N ALA A 52 -1.46 -15.04 8.30
CA ALA A 52 -1.19 -16.38 8.80
C ALA A 52 0.08 -16.92 8.17
N ASN A 53 0.96 -17.49 8.99
CA ASN A 53 2.07 -18.30 8.53
C ASN A 53 2.18 -19.65 9.27
N THR A 54 1.53 -20.64 8.67
CA THR A 54 1.48 -22.03 9.16
C THR A 54 2.62 -22.90 8.62
N GLY A 55 3.46 -22.31 7.76
CA GLY A 55 4.50 -23.01 7.01
C GLY A 55 4.00 -23.82 5.81
N SER A 56 2.73 -23.69 5.40
CA SER A 56 2.18 -24.37 4.23
C SER A 56 1.38 -23.42 3.34
N TRP A 57 1.48 -23.57 2.02
CA TRP A 57 0.84 -22.67 1.07
C TRP A 57 -0.68 -22.55 1.21
N GLY A 58 -1.36 -23.66 1.49
CA GLY A 58 -2.83 -23.70 1.54
C GLY A 58 -3.43 -23.05 2.78
N THR A 59 -2.62 -22.77 3.79
CA THR A 59 -3.06 -22.27 5.10
C THR A 59 -2.36 -20.99 5.53
N SER A 60 -1.30 -20.57 4.83
CA SER A 60 -0.68 -19.25 5.00
C SER A 60 -1.33 -18.22 4.06
N TYR A 61 -1.51 -16.98 4.52
CA TYR A 61 -2.15 -15.93 3.72
C TYR A 61 -1.86 -14.53 4.25
N PHE A 62 -2.09 -13.55 3.37
CA PHE A 62 -2.37 -12.16 3.74
C PHE A 62 -3.84 -11.86 3.47
N ASP A 63 -4.51 -11.23 4.43
CA ASP A 63 -5.91 -10.86 4.35
C ASP A 63 -6.14 -9.44 4.89
N LEU A 64 -6.92 -8.65 4.17
CA LEU A 64 -7.40 -7.35 4.61
C LEU A 64 -8.87 -7.22 4.21
N ASN A 65 -9.76 -7.27 5.20
CA ASN A 65 -11.19 -7.08 5.03
C ASN A 65 -11.57 -5.62 5.29
N VAL A 66 -12.30 -5.04 4.36
CA VAL A 66 -12.83 -3.68 4.46
C VAL A 66 -14.20 -3.78 5.15
N LEU A 67 -14.27 -3.40 6.43
CA LEU A 67 -15.50 -3.51 7.23
C LEU A 67 -16.47 -2.35 6.94
N ALA A 68 -15.92 -1.14 6.81
CA ALA A 68 -16.69 0.06 6.50
C ALA A 68 -15.78 1.12 5.88
N VAL A 69 -16.32 1.97 5.01
CA VAL A 69 -15.65 3.15 4.43
C VAL A 69 -16.61 4.32 4.34
N SER A 70 -16.10 5.56 4.40
CA SER A 70 -16.90 6.78 4.23
C SER A 70 -17.40 6.96 2.79
N GLU A 71 -16.63 6.46 1.84
CA GLU A 71 -16.87 6.47 0.39
C GLU A 71 -16.01 5.37 -0.24
N PRO A 72 -16.33 4.87 -1.45
CA PRO A 72 -15.46 3.93 -2.16
C PRO A 72 -14.05 4.49 -2.30
N ILE A 73 -13.04 3.72 -1.88
CA ILE A 73 -11.64 4.15 -1.90
C ILE A 73 -10.90 3.44 -3.05
N PRO A 74 -10.59 4.10 -4.18
CA PRO A 74 -9.88 3.46 -5.27
C PRO A 74 -8.49 3.01 -4.83
N THR A 75 -8.16 1.73 -5.06
CA THR A 75 -6.84 1.19 -4.67
C THR A 75 -5.66 1.81 -5.42
N LYS A 76 -5.91 2.45 -6.57
CA LYS A 76 -4.90 3.25 -7.29
C LYS A 76 -4.40 4.45 -6.50
N ASP A 77 -5.24 4.95 -5.60
CA ASP A 77 -4.97 6.13 -4.77
C ASP A 77 -4.50 5.72 -3.37
N VAL A 78 -4.23 4.43 -3.15
CA VAL A 78 -3.81 3.89 -1.85
C VAL A 78 -2.50 3.14 -1.98
N LYS A 79 -1.53 3.57 -1.20
CA LYS A 79 -0.26 2.88 -1.03
C LYS A 79 -0.37 1.91 0.13
N LEU A 80 -0.14 0.63 -0.13
CA LEU A 80 0.00 -0.42 0.88
C LEU A 80 1.48 -0.55 1.23
N THR A 81 1.82 -0.37 2.49
CA THR A 81 3.17 -0.58 3.01
C THR A 81 3.12 -1.64 4.10
N THR A 82 4.03 -2.59 4.03
CA THR A 82 4.27 -3.58 5.08
C THR A 82 5.71 -3.48 5.56
N SER A 83 5.94 -3.74 6.85
CA SER A 83 7.28 -3.81 7.41
C SER A 83 7.30 -4.69 8.65
N TRP A 84 8.32 -5.51 8.80
CA TRP A 84 8.42 -6.45 9.91
C TRP A 84 9.86 -6.83 10.22
N LYS A 85 10.04 -7.36 11.42
CA LYS A 85 11.24 -8.03 11.87
C LYS A 85 10.83 -9.33 12.56
N ALA A 86 11.25 -10.46 12.01
CA ALA A 86 11.03 -11.77 12.56
C ALA A 86 11.88 -12.00 13.82
N SER A 87 11.47 -12.98 14.62
CA SER A 87 12.16 -13.41 15.84
C SER A 87 13.62 -13.83 15.61
N ASP A 88 13.97 -14.35 14.43
CA ASP A 88 15.34 -14.70 14.05
C ASP A 88 16.21 -13.50 13.62
N GLY A 89 15.62 -12.30 13.62
CA GLY A 89 16.29 -11.04 13.25
C GLY A 89 16.14 -10.66 11.78
N THR A 90 15.60 -11.55 10.94
CA THR A 90 15.31 -11.25 9.53
C THR A 90 14.29 -10.14 9.44
N THR A 91 14.48 -9.22 8.51
CA THR A 91 13.58 -8.10 8.25
C THR A 91 13.00 -8.21 6.86
N GLY A 92 11.79 -7.68 6.68
CA GLY A 92 11.21 -7.52 5.36
C GLY A 92 10.05 -6.55 5.35
N GLY A 93 9.28 -6.63 4.29
CA GLY A 93 8.22 -5.69 3.97
C GLY A 93 8.27 -5.28 2.50
N SER A 94 7.20 -4.64 2.06
CA SER A 94 7.05 -4.16 0.69
C SER A 94 6.28 -2.84 0.66
N GLU A 95 6.44 -2.09 -0.43
CA GLU A 95 5.61 -0.95 -0.76
C GLU A 95 4.91 -1.22 -2.10
N ILE A 96 3.58 -1.24 -2.08
CA ILE A 96 2.74 -1.53 -3.23
C ILE A 96 1.89 -0.30 -3.53
N THR A 97 1.95 0.15 -4.79
CA THR A 97 1.04 1.11 -5.38
C THR A 97 0.40 0.50 -6.61
N GLY A 98 -0.76 1.01 -7.02
CA GLY A 98 -1.47 0.49 -8.19
C GLY A 98 -2.02 1.59 -9.09
N PRO A 99 -2.49 1.22 -10.29
CA PRO A 99 -2.24 -0.07 -10.93
C PRO A 99 -0.82 -0.16 -11.48
N ALA A 100 -0.28 -1.37 -11.53
CA ALA A 100 0.90 -1.67 -12.34
C ALA A 100 0.59 -1.39 -13.81
N LYS A 101 1.18 -0.34 -14.38
CA LYS A 101 1.09 -0.04 -15.82
C LYS A 101 1.97 -1.00 -16.64
N GLY A 102 1.68 -2.30 -16.56
CA GLY A 102 2.44 -3.36 -17.26
C GLY A 102 3.57 -4.00 -16.44
N GLU A 103 3.77 -3.59 -15.19
CA GLU A 103 4.81 -4.08 -14.28
C GLU A 103 4.20 -4.80 -13.07
N PRO A 104 3.67 -6.02 -13.23
CA PRO A 104 3.08 -6.79 -12.14
C PRO A 104 4.11 -7.04 -11.02
N ASN A 105 3.67 -7.02 -9.77
CA ASN A 105 4.54 -7.27 -8.60
C ASN A 105 4.72 -8.76 -8.26
N THR A 106 4.05 -9.66 -8.98
CA THR A 106 4.34 -11.09 -8.96
C THR A 106 5.12 -11.48 -10.21
N LEU A 107 6.06 -12.41 -10.09
CA LEU A 107 6.77 -12.99 -11.22
C LEU A 107 6.59 -14.50 -11.21
N TYR A 108 6.16 -15.05 -12.35
CA TYR A 108 6.02 -16.49 -12.53
C TYR A 108 6.54 -16.90 -13.90
N GLY A 109 7.39 -17.93 -13.94
CA GLY A 109 7.83 -18.53 -15.21
C GLY A 109 6.73 -19.28 -15.98
N THR A 110 5.65 -19.71 -15.31
CA THR A 110 4.63 -20.61 -15.89
C THR A 110 3.18 -20.09 -15.85
N THR A 111 2.92 -18.98 -15.18
CA THR A 111 1.57 -18.38 -15.06
C THR A 111 1.58 -16.91 -15.39
N ALA A 112 0.40 -16.34 -15.70
CA ALA A 112 0.31 -14.93 -16.06
C ALA A 112 0.56 -14.07 -14.81
N PRO A 113 1.54 -13.16 -14.83
CA PRO A 113 1.83 -12.32 -13.68
C PRO A 113 0.67 -11.34 -13.44
N TYR A 114 0.43 -11.02 -12.17
CA TYR A 114 -0.65 -10.15 -11.72
C TYR A 114 -0.17 -9.16 -10.66
N HIS A 115 -1.03 -8.21 -10.28
CA HIS A 115 -0.69 -7.21 -9.26
C HIS A 115 -1.44 -7.47 -7.96
N ALA A 116 -0.72 -8.02 -6.98
CA ALA A 116 -1.22 -8.30 -5.64
C ALA A 116 -1.26 -7.01 -4.78
N PRO A 117 -2.12 -6.94 -3.75
CA PRO A 117 -3.10 -7.95 -3.38
C PRO A 117 -4.34 -7.99 -4.27
N LEU A 118 -4.87 -9.20 -4.50
CA LEU A 118 -6.08 -9.39 -5.29
C LEU A 118 -7.33 -8.97 -4.52
N GLY A 119 -8.22 -8.24 -5.20
CA GLY A 119 -9.51 -7.82 -4.68
C GLY A 119 -10.61 -8.85 -4.93
N PHE A 120 -11.52 -8.96 -3.96
CA PHE A 120 -12.74 -9.75 -4.00
C PHE A 120 -13.91 -8.94 -3.42
N GLY A 121 -15.13 -9.22 -3.87
CA GLY A 121 -16.35 -8.65 -3.28
C GLY A 121 -17.21 -7.86 -4.27
N PRO A 122 -18.01 -6.89 -3.77
CA PRO A 122 -19.24 -6.43 -4.44
C PRO A 122 -19.06 -5.68 -5.76
N GLU A 123 -17.93 -5.00 -5.99
CA GLU A 123 -17.68 -4.27 -7.26
C GLU A 123 -16.80 -5.03 -8.26
N ILE A 124 -16.37 -6.24 -7.90
CA ILE A 124 -15.38 -6.99 -8.70
C ILE A 124 -16.10 -8.12 -9.41
N GLU A 125 -16.78 -7.82 -10.50
CA GLU A 125 -17.55 -8.81 -11.24
C GLU A 125 -16.65 -9.91 -11.85
N GLY A 126 -17.14 -11.15 -11.82
CA GLY A 126 -16.46 -12.30 -12.45
C GLY A 126 -15.14 -12.70 -11.80
N TRP A 127 -14.91 -12.32 -10.54
CA TRP A 127 -13.69 -12.65 -9.81
C TRP A 127 -13.42 -14.17 -9.78
N LYS A 128 -12.14 -14.55 -9.82
CA LYS A 128 -11.67 -15.92 -9.61
C LYS A 128 -10.97 -16.04 -8.26
N SER A 129 -11.32 -17.06 -7.49
CA SER A 129 -10.63 -17.40 -6.22
C SER A 129 -9.31 -18.12 -6.41
N SER A 130 -9.10 -18.76 -7.56
CA SER A 130 -7.92 -19.57 -7.83
C SER A 130 -7.66 -19.70 -9.33
N GLY A 131 -6.45 -20.17 -9.65
CA GLY A 131 -6.03 -20.47 -11.01
C GLY A 131 -4.81 -19.68 -11.46
N SER A 132 -4.44 -19.86 -12.72
CA SER A 132 -3.20 -19.35 -13.34
C SER A 132 -3.33 -17.95 -13.97
N SER A 133 -4.52 -17.36 -13.92
CA SER A 133 -4.80 -16.02 -14.46
C SER A 133 -6.01 -15.41 -13.78
N PHE A 134 -5.84 -14.19 -13.25
CA PHE A 134 -6.89 -13.44 -12.59
C PHE A 134 -7.39 -12.31 -13.51
N PRO A 135 -8.70 -12.02 -13.52
CA PRO A 135 -9.25 -10.81 -14.09
C PRO A 135 -8.50 -9.54 -13.67
N VAL A 136 -8.24 -8.63 -14.63
CA VAL A 136 -7.48 -7.39 -14.39
C VAL A 136 -8.16 -6.46 -13.37
N ASN A 137 -9.49 -6.54 -13.23
CA ASN A 137 -10.26 -5.82 -12.21
C ASN A 137 -10.06 -6.39 -10.79
N GLN A 138 -9.40 -7.54 -10.61
CA GLN A 138 -8.96 -8.01 -9.30
C GLN A 138 -7.59 -7.45 -8.90
N TYR A 139 -6.86 -6.80 -9.81
CA TYR A 139 -5.48 -6.37 -9.53
C TYR A 139 -5.49 -5.14 -8.63
N TYR A 140 -4.57 -5.08 -7.67
CA TYR A 140 -4.43 -3.89 -6.84
C TYR A 140 -4.18 -2.65 -7.72
N GLY A 141 -4.96 -1.59 -7.51
CA GLY A 141 -5.02 -0.43 -8.39
C GLY A 141 -6.19 -0.39 -9.37
N ASN A 142 -6.88 -1.52 -9.60
CA ASN A 142 -7.97 -1.62 -10.58
C ASN A 142 -9.36 -1.86 -9.96
N TYR A 143 -9.48 -1.78 -8.64
CA TYR A 143 -10.75 -1.84 -7.93
C TYR A 143 -10.84 -0.81 -6.81
N SER A 144 -12.05 -0.58 -6.31
CA SER A 144 -12.30 0.25 -5.14
C SER A 144 -12.52 -0.61 -3.89
N MET A 145 -12.09 -0.10 -2.74
CA MET A 145 -12.42 -0.66 -1.43
C MET A 145 -13.78 -0.13 -0.99
N LEU A 146 -14.73 -1.04 -0.83
CA LEU A 146 -16.06 -0.81 -0.26
C LEU A 146 -16.23 -1.69 0.96
N ALA A 147 -17.25 -1.42 1.77
CA ALA A 147 -17.66 -2.37 2.80
C ALA A 147 -17.91 -3.76 2.17
N GLY A 148 -17.23 -4.78 2.68
CA GLY A 148 -17.26 -6.14 2.15
C GLY A 148 -16.22 -6.45 1.06
N THR A 149 -15.40 -5.48 0.64
CA THR A 149 -14.22 -5.77 -0.19
C THR A 149 -13.19 -6.52 0.65
N ARG A 150 -12.64 -7.61 0.10
CA ARG A 150 -11.57 -8.39 0.70
C ARG A 150 -10.35 -8.35 -0.21
N LEU A 151 -9.19 -8.04 0.36
CA LEU A 151 -7.91 -8.13 -0.31
C LEU A 151 -7.23 -9.39 0.20
N HIS A 152 -6.95 -10.36 -0.67
CA HIS A 152 -6.53 -11.68 -0.23
C HIS A 152 -5.55 -12.35 -1.19
N ASN A 153 -4.49 -12.92 -0.64
CA ASN A 153 -3.59 -13.82 -1.36
C ASN A 153 -3.02 -14.88 -0.44
N THR A 154 -2.80 -16.06 -1.00
CA THR A 154 -1.98 -17.14 -0.44
C THR A 154 -0.64 -17.16 -1.17
N PRO A 155 0.43 -17.71 -0.55
CA PRO A 155 1.67 -17.94 -1.29
C PRO A 155 1.43 -19.06 -2.31
N THR A 156 2.33 -19.16 -3.29
CA THR A 156 2.19 -20.18 -4.33
C THR A 156 2.74 -21.51 -3.85
N GLY A 157 1.99 -22.58 -4.05
CA GLY A 157 2.42 -23.95 -3.80
C GLY A 157 1.35 -24.92 -4.25
N TYR A 158 1.74 -26.17 -4.53
CA TYR A 158 0.76 -27.21 -4.88
C TYR A 158 1.21 -28.61 -4.47
N SER A 159 2.32 -29.08 -5.05
CA SER A 159 2.88 -30.41 -4.82
C SER A 159 4.40 -30.35 -4.85
N SER A 160 5.06 -31.42 -4.39
CA SER A 160 6.53 -31.53 -4.47
C SER A 160 7.07 -31.42 -5.90
N SER A 161 6.31 -31.87 -6.90
CA SER A 161 6.71 -31.74 -8.32
C SER A 161 6.46 -30.34 -8.87
N TYR A 162 5.42 -29.65 -8.40
CA TYR A 162 5.09 -28.30 -8.86
C TYR A 162 6.02 -27.25 -8.25
N GLY A 163 6.40 -27.42 -6.98
CA GLY A 163 7.21 -26.47 -6.23
C GLY A 163 6.38 -25.43 -5.49
N GLY A 164 7.07 -24.43 -4.94
CA GLY A 164 6.50 -23.34 -4.16
C GLY A 164 6.67 -23.53 -2.65
N TYR A 165 5.84 -22.81 -1.89
CA TYR A 165 5.94 -22.69 -0.45
C TYR A 165 5.34 -23.88 0.30
N GLY A 166 6.09 -24.53 1.20
CA GLY A 166 5.51 -25.41 2.21
C GLY A 166 4.65 -26.55 1.65
N VAL A 167 5.05 -27.12 0.51
CA VAL A 167 4.25 -28.09 -0.26
C VAL A 167 4.25 -29.50 0.31
N THR A 168 5.15 -29.80 1.25
CA THR A 168 5.19 -31.07 2.00
C THR A 168 5.46 -30.80 3.49
N LEU A 169 5.18 -31.79 4.34
CA LEU A 169 5.34 -31.66 5.80
C LEU A 169 6.79 -31.41 6.22
N ASP A 170 7.76 -31.98 5.52
CA ASP A 170 9.20 -31.83 5.74
C ASP A 170 9.77 -30.52 5.17
N LYS A 171 8.97 -29.79 4.38
CA LYS A 171 9.35 -28.52 3.73
C LYS A 171 8.57 -27.33 4.25
N ARG A 172 8.02 -27.43 5.47
CA ARG A 172 7.31 -26.31 6.09
C ARG A 172 8.24 -25.10 6.25
N TYR A 173 7.71 -23.92 5.96
CA TYR A 173 8.46 -22.66 6.00
C TYR A 173 9.59 -22.56 4.97
N GLU A 174 9.62 -23.43 3.97
CA GLU A 174 10.61 -23.40 2.89
C GLU A 174 9.92 -23.22 1.53
N TYR A 175 10.62 -22.57 0.61
CA TYR A 175 10.30 -22.61 -0.81
C TYR A 175 11.13 -23.72 -1.47
N ILE A 176 10.49 -24.49 -2.35
CA ILE A 176 11.20 -25.48 -3.16
C ILE A 176 10.94 -25.25 -4.65
N ASP A 177 11.94 -25.57 -5.47
CA ASP A 177 11.80 -25.53 -6.92
C ASP A 177 10.87 -26.65 -7.41
N GLY A 178 10.21 -26.40 -8.53
CA GLY A 178 9.45 -27.41 -9.25
C GLY A 178 9.04 -26.93 -10.63
N THR A 179 8.15 -27.68 -11.28
CA THR A 179 7.74 -27.40 -12.66
C THR A 179 7.00 -26.07 -12.81
N GLY A 180 6.44 -25.53 -11.72
CA GLY A 180 5.60 -24.33 -11.73
C GLY A 180 6.15 -23.15 -10.93
N TYR A 181 7.23 -23.35 -10.17
CA TYR A 181 7.84 -22.33 -9.33
C TYR A 181 9.36 -22.49 -9.28
N THR A 182 10.09 -21.41 -9.55
CA THR A 182 11.56 -21.34 -9.44
C THR A 182 11.97 -20.35 -8.37
N CYS A 183 12.53 -20.82 -7.26
CA CYS A 183 12.84 -20.02 -6.06
C CYS A 183 13.78 -18.84 -6.32
N SER A 184 14.65 -18.94 -7.33
CA SER A 184 15.65 -17.91 -7.63
C SER A 184 15.13 -16.76 -8.49
N THR A 185 13.97 -16.92 -9.13
CA THR A 185 13.43 -15.93 -10.06
C THR A 185 11.99 -15.56 -9.77
N ASP A 186 11.17 -16.52 -9.36
CA ASP A 186 9.74 -16.29 -9.17
C ASP A 186 9.47 -15.56 -7.85
N VAL A 187 8.44 -14.70 -7.89
CA VAL A 187 7.97 -13.91 -6.77
C VAL A 187 6.48 -14.14 -6.66
N ASP A 188 6.04 -14.78 -5.58
CA ASP A 188 4.61 -14.99 -5.35
C ASP A 188 3.90 -13.77 -4.75
N ALA A 189 2.58 -13.83 -4.62
CA ALA A 189 1.79 -12.71 -4.13
C ALA A 189 2.08 -12.35 -2.67
N VAL A 190 2.39 -13.31 -1.80
CA VAL A 190 2.70 -13.02 -0.40
C VAL A 190 4.11 -12.46 -0.27
N GLN A 191 5.07 -12.92 -1.09
CA GLN A 191 6.37 -12.26 -1.23
C GLN A 191 6.23 -10.84 -1.78
N ALA A 192 5.32 -10.61 -2.74
CA ALA A 192 5.05 -9.26 -3.22
C ALA A 192 4.52 -8.34 -2.11
N ILE A 193 3.63 -8.85 -1.23
CA ILE A 193 2.98 -8.07 -0.17
C ILE A 193 3.85 -7.90 1.08
N LEU A 194 4.55 -8.95 1.51
CA LEU A 194 5.31 -9.00 2.77
C LEU A 194 6.83 -8.99 2.54
N GLY A 195 7.29 -9.03 1.31
CA GLY A 195 8.71 -9.11 0.95
C GLY A 195 9.20 -10.55 0.81
N GLU A 196 10.30 -10.72 0.06
CA GLU A 196 10.83 -12.03 -0.34
C GLU A 196 11.06 -13.00 0.83
N ASN A 197 11.44 -12.47 1.99
CA ASN A 197 11.80 -13.23 3.19
C ASN A 197 10.64 -13.49 4.16
N TRP A 198 9.39 -13.22 3.79
CA TRP A 198 8.24 -13.35 4.71
C TRP A 198 8.10 -14.75 5.34
N TYR A 199 8.63 -15.79 4.70
CA TYR A 199 8.62 -17.16 5.21
C TYR A 199 9.36 -17.33 6.56
N HIS A 200 10.21 -16.36 6.93
CA HIS A 200 10.84 -16.29 8.24
C HIS A 200 9.86 -15.93 9.36
N LEU A 201 8.77 -15.22 9.08
CA LEU A 201 7.75 -14.86 10.07
C LEU A 201 7.16 -16.11 10.72
N LYS A 202 7.15 -16.14 12.05
CA LYS A 202 6.54 -17.18 12.89
C LYS A 202 5.35 -16.65 13.65
N VAL A 203 4.54 -17.55 14.19
CA VAL A 203 3.40 -17.21 15.05
C VAL A 203 3.86 -16.30 16.19
N GLY A 204 3.20 -15.16 16.33
CA GLY A 204 3.54 -14.13 17.33
C GLY A 204 4.51 -13.06 16.85
N ASP A 205 5.22 -13.25 15.73
CA ASP A 205 5.92 -12.15 15.06
C ASP A 205 4.89 -11.11 14.58
N THR A 206 5.29 -9.87 14.43
CA THR A 206 4.39 -8.76 14.13
C THR A 206 4.77 -8.08 12.82
N VAL A 207 3.75 -7.78 12.01
CA VAL A 207 3.87 -7.01 10.78
C VAL A 207 3.12 -5.70 10.92
N ASN A 208 3.84 -4.59 10.76
CA ASN A 208 3.21 -3.28 10.60
C ASN A 208 2.60 -3.20 9.19
N VAL A 209 1.28 -3.01 9.11
CA VAL A 209 0.54 -2.88 7.87
C VAL A 209 -0.06 -1.48 7.81
N LYS A 210 0.19 -0.76 6.72
CA LYS A 210 -0.20 0.63 6.55
C LYS A 210 -0.85 0.87 5.20
N LEU A 211 -1.97 1.59 5.20
CA LEU A 211 -2.61 2.13 3.99
C LEU A 211 -2.53 3.64 4.03
N THR A 212 -1.89 4.23 3.03
CA THR A 212 -1.75 5.68 2.89
C THR A 212 -2.50 6.15 1.66
N HIS A 213 -3.46 7.07 1.85
CA HIS A 213 -4.18 7.69 0.75
C HIS A 213 -3.28 8.72 0.06
N VAL A 214 -2.72 8.33 -1.08
CA VAL A 214 -1.66 9.03 -1.82
C VAL A 214 -2.04 10.48 -2.16
N PRO A 215 -3.25 10.80 -2.65
CA PRO A 215 -3.62 12.18 -2.97
C PRO A 215 -3.54 13.15 -1.78
N THR A 216 -3.76 12.64 -0.57
CA THR A 216 -3.83 13.46 0.65
C THR A 216 -2.63 13.29 1.58
N GLY A 217 -1.84 12.23 1.39
CA GLY A 217 -0.77 11.82 2.31
C GLY A 217 -1.26 11.25 3.66
N VAL A 218 -2.58 11.18 3.90
CA VAL A 218 -3.15 10.69 5.16
C VAL A 218 -3.07 9.17 5.23
N VAL A 219 -2.65 8.66 6.38
CA VAL A 219 -2.73 7.24 6.73
C VAL A 219 -4.16 6.90 7.11
N ILE A 220 -4.82 6.05 6.33
CA ILE A 220 -6.22 5.66 6.53
C ILE A 220 -6.36 4.36 7.33
N PHE A 221 -5.27 3.59 7.44
CA PHE A 221 -5.15 2.40 8.29
C PHE A 221 -3.69 2.18 8.66
N GLU A 222 -3.42 1.91 9.93
CA GLU A 222 -2.12 1.44 10.41
C GLU A 222 -2.32 0.52 11.59
N LYS A 223 -1.75 -0.68 11.53
CA LYS A 223 -1.82 -1.64 12.63
C LYS A 223 -0.61 -2.57 12.63
N ASP A 224 -0.17 -2.88 13.85
CA ASP A 224 0.73 -3.99 14.12
C ASP A 224 -0.09 -5.28 14.21
N VAL A 225 0.05 -6.12 13.19
CA VAL A 225 -0.74 -7.35 13.01
C VAL A 225 0.12 -8.55 13.43
N PRO A 226 -0.27 -9.30 14.47
CA PRO A 226 0.44 -10.52 14.83
C PRO A 226 0.21 -11.60 13.77
N VAL A 227 1.25 -12.38 13.51
CA VAL A 227 1.19 -13.53 12.61
C VAL A 227 0.52 -14.70 13.34
N GLU A 228 -0.50 -15.25 12.72
CA GLU A 228 -1.29 -16.41 13.18
C GLU A 228 -0.74 -17.72 12.61
N GLY A 229 -1.14 -18.86 13.17
CA GLY A 229 -0.66 -20.20 12.82
C GLY A 229 -1.75 -21.23 12.60
#